data_AF-A0A127FAK6-F1
#
_entry.id   AF-A0A127FAK6-F1
#
_cell.length_a   1.000
_cell.length_b   1.000
_cell.length_c   1.000
_cell.angle_alpha   90.00
_cell.angle_beta   90.00
_cell.angle_gamma   90.00
#
_symmetry.space_group_name_H-M   'P 1'
#
loop_
_entity.id
_entity.type
_entity.pdbx_description
1 polymer ?
#
loop_
_entity_poly.entity_id
_entity_poly.type
_entity_poly.pdbx_seq_one_letter_code
_entity_poly.pdbx_strand_id
1 'polypeptide(L)'
;MKKSLFWSVLALALIVTGCAGQKEPATQAVAQIETSLSSLRADAEQYASEELQQADHALASLKESLANKDYKAVVAAATSVSAQVSALQQTIDTRRDEMEAAISAAKEQWTALSADVPNMLSAIQTRIGTLSKMRTLPRNVSSANFQNAKDGLEFIKNSWAEATADFDAGNALDAVSKAQAAKDKGTEVLSLPGMS
;
A
#
# COMPACT_ATOMS: atom_id res chain seq x y z
N MET A 1 20.46 36.95 23.34
CA MET A 1 19.71 37.96 24.10
C MET A 1 19.41 37.39 25.48
N LYS A 2 19.72 38.19 26.51
CA LYS A 2 19.40 38.16 27.95
C LYS A 2 18.93 36.84 28.63
N LYS A 3 19.78 36.45 29.60
CA LYS A 3 19.55 35.58 30.76
C LYS A 3 18.35 36.02 31.61
N SER A 4 17.64 35.02 32.16
CA SER A 4 16.97 35.06 33.47
C SER A 4 17.12 33.65 34.07
N LEU A 5 18.16 33.38 34.85
CA LEU A 5 18.12 33.37 36.33
C LEU A 5 16.72 33.61 36.92
N PHE A 6 16.07 32.54 37.34
CA PHE A 6 15.33 32.52 38.60
C PHE A 6 15.71 31.27 39.40
N TRP A 7 16.13 31.56 40.61
CA TRP A 7 16.70 30.70 41.64
C TRP A 7 15.54 30.35 42.57
N SER A 8 15.33 29.07 42.86
CA SER A 8 14.74 28.61 44.13
C SER A 8 14.95 27.12 44.30
N VAL A 9 15.96 26.82 45.11
CA VAL A 9 16.10 25.59 45.88
C VAL A 9 14.93 25.50 46.84
N LEU A 10 14.11 24.45 46.77
CA LEU A 10 13.23 24.09 47.88
C LEU A 10 13.11 22.57 48.03
N ALA A 11 13.86 22.10 49.03
CA ALA A 11 13.56 21.03 49.98
C ALA A 11 12.84 19.76 49.48
N LEU A 12 13.64 18.71 49.46
CA LEU A 12 13.30 17.30 49.56
C LEU A 12 12.27 17.06 50.70
N ALA A 13 11.00 16.91 50.35
CA ALA A 13 9.99 16.31 51.23
C ALA A 13 9.76 14.86 50.79
N LEU A 14 10.43 13.93 51.48
CA LEU A 14 10.15 12.50 51.45
C LEU A 14 8.71 12.28 51.97
N ILE A 15 7.72 12.27 51.08
CA ILE A 15 6.39 11.76 51.39
C ILE A 15 6.36 10.30 50.99
N VAL A 16 6.41 9.44 52.02
CA VAL A 16 5.98 8.05 51.93
C VAL A 16 4.48 8.03 51.60
N THR A 17 4.13 7.99 50.32
CA THR A 17 2.79 7.61 49.83
C THR A 17 2.94 6.32 49.05
N GLY A 18 2.63 5.20 49.71
CA GLY A 18 2.55 3.91 49.03
C GLY A 18 1.47 3.96 47.95
N CYS A 19 1.82 3.60 46.71
CA CYS A 19 1.01 3.17 45.55
C CYS A 19 -0.33 3.86 45.18
N ALA A 20 -0.92 4.73 46.00
CA ALA A 20 -2.21 5.39 45.75
C ALA A 20 -2.07 6.63 44.83
N GLY A 21 -0.91 7.30 44.85
CA GLY A 21 -0.65 8.49 44.03
C GLY A 21 -0.42 8.22 42.53
N GLN A 22 -0.24 6.96 42.12
CA GLN A 22 0.01 6.60 40.72
C GLN A 22 -1.22 6.06 39.97
N LYS A 23 -2.34 5.85 40.66
CA LYS A 23 -3.56 5.32 40.04
C LYS A 23 -4.12 6.24 38.97
N GLU A 24 -4.25 7.52 39.30
CA GLU A 24 -4.78 8.54 38.40
C GLU A 24 -3.91 8.74 37.14
N PRO A 25 -2.57 8.95 37.25
CA PRO A 25 -1.72 9.05 36.06
C PRO A 25 -1.67 7.75 35.24
N ALA A 26 -1.71 6.58 35.88
CA ALA A 26 -1.78 5.29 35.18
C ALA A 26 -3.09 5.16 34.37
N THR A 27 -4.23 5.51 34.98
CA THR A 27 -5.54 5.46 34.31
C THR A 27 -5.61 6.44 33.15
N GLN A 28 -5.10 7.66 33.36
CA GLN A 28 -5.06 8.69 32.33
C GLN A 28 -4.16 8.29 31.16
N ALA A 29 -2.98 7.72 31.44
CA ALA A 29 -2.06 7.26 30.41
C ALA A 29 -2.69 6.17 29.53
N VAL A 30 -3.34 5.17 30.14
CA VAL A 30 -4.05 4.11 29.39
C VAL A 30 -5.18 4.69 28.54
N ALA A 31 -5.99 5.60 29.09
CA ALA A 31 -7.09 6.23 28.36
C ALA A 31 -6.61 7.07 27.17
N GLN A 32 -5.48 7.79 27.32
CA GLN A 32 -4.88 8.56 26.23
C GLN A 32 -4.37 7.64 25.11
N ILE A 33 -3.62 6.59 25.47
CA ILE A 33 -3.12 5.60 24.49
C ILE A 33 -4.28 4.94 23.76
N GLU A 34 -5.33 4.54 24.48
CA GLU A 34 -6.53 3.95 23.89
C GLU A 34 -7.24 4.92 22.94
N THR A 35 -7.39 6.18 23.32
CA THR A 35 -8.00 7.21 22.46
C THR A 35 -7.18 7.40 21.19
N SER A 36 -5.86 7.58 21.32
CA SER A 36 -4.96 7.73 20.17
C SER A 36 -5.04 6.50 19.26
N LEU A 37 -4.92 5.28 19.81
CA LEU A 37 -5.00 4.07 19.00
C LEU A 37 -6.36 3.92 18.31
N SER A 38 -7.46 4.28 18.99
CA SER A 38 -8.81 4.24 18.41
C SER A 38 -8.97 5.20 17.23
N SER A 39 -8.34 6.38 17.27
CA SER A 39 -8.37 7.32 16.14
C SER A 39 -7.57 6.84 14.93
N LEU A 40 -6.63 5.91 15.11
CA LEU A 40 -5.81 5.38 14.03
C LEU A 40 -6.35 4.08 13.43
N ARG A 41 -7.30 3.39 14.08
CA ARG A 41 -7.66 2.02 13.71
C ARG A 41 -8.02 1.84 12.23
N ALA A 42 -8.87 2.69 11.68
CA ALA A 42 -9.31 2.55 10.29
C ALA A 42 -8.13 2.63 9.31
N ASP A 43 -7.27 3.64 9.46
CA ASP A 43 -6.11 3.82 8.59
C ASP A 43 -5.05 2.75 8.88
N ALA A 44 -4.88 2.37 10.14
CA ALA A 44 -3.95 1.33 10.55
C ALA A 44 -4.35 -0.05 10.00
N GLU A 45 -5.63 -0.39 9.94
CA GLU A 45 -6.12 -1.62 9.30
C GLU A 45 -5.76 -1.66 7.81
N GLN A 46 -5.83 -0.50 7.13
CA GLN A 46 -5.54 -0.41 5.71
C GLN A 46 -4.03 -0.38 5.40
N TYR A 47 -3.26 0.35 6.20
CA TYR A 47 -1.88 0.68 5.89
C TYR A 47 -0.88 0.00 6.81
N ALA A 48 -1.23 -0.38 8.04
CA ALA A 48 -0.28 -0.78 9.07
C ALA A 48 -0.82 -1.87 10.02
N SER A 49 -1.40 -2.94 9.45
CA SER A 49 -2.15 -3.95 10.23
C SER A 49 -1.28 -4.69 11.25
N GLU A 50 -0.01 -4.94 10.92
CA GLU A 50 0.94 -5.60 11.81
C GLU A 50 1.29 -4.69 12.99
N GLU A 51 1.59 -3.42 12.71
CA GLU A 51 1.91 -2.41 13.72
C GLU A 51 0.69 -2.11 14.62
N LEU A 52 -0.52 -2.14 14.06
CA LEU A 52 -1.77 -2.06 14.82
C LEU A 52 -1.89 -3.22 15.83
N GLN A 53 -1.65 -4.44 15.37
CA GLN A 53 -1.71 -5.63 16.25
C GLN A 53 -0.71 -5.52 17.40
N GLN A 54 0.51 -5.06 17.12
CA GLN A 54 1.54 -4.83 18.14
C GLN A 54 1.09 -3.78 19.17
N ALA A 55 0.52 -2.66 18.71
CA ALA A 55 0.00 -1.61 19.59
C ALA A 55 -1.21 -2.08 20.44
N ASP A 56 -2.11 -2.88 19.88
CA ASP A 56 -3.24 -3.47 20.62
C ASP A 56 -2.74 -4.44 21.71
N HIS A 57 -1.73 -5.28 21.43
CA HIS A 57 -1.12 -6.15 22.44
C HIS A 57 -0.45 -5.36 23.58
N ALA A 58 0.23 -4.26 23.24
CA ALA A 58 0.87 -3.40 24.23
C ALA A 58 -0.17 -2.68 25.12
N LEU A 59 -1.26 -2.18 24.52
CA LEU A 59 -2.37 -1.58 25.26
C LEU A 59 -3.08 -2.61 26.16
N ALA A 60 -3.29 -3.84 25.68
CA ALA A 60 -3.87 -4.91 26.49
C ALA A 60 -3.01 -5.21 27.73
N SER A 61 -1.68 -5.26 27.57
CA SER A 61 -0.74 -5.46 28.68
C SER A 61 -0.79 -4.32 29.71
N LEU A 62 -0.93 -3.08 29.27
CA LEU A 62 -1.13 -1.93 30.18
C LEU A 62 -2.46 -2.01 30.93
N LYS A 63 -3.55 -2.39 30.24
CA LYS A 63 -4.87 -2.56 30.85
C LYS A 63 -4.88 -3.67 31.89
N GLU A 64 -4.21 -4.79 31.63
CA GLU A 64 -4.02 -5.87 32.59
C GLU A 64 -3.22 -5.40 33.81
N SER A 65 -2.10 -4.70 33.60
CA SER A 65 -1.30 -4.14 34.70
C SER A 65 -2.13 -3.15 35.55
N LEU A 66 -2.95 -2.32 34.90
CA LEU A 66 -3.86 -1.39 35.58
C LEU A 66 -4.93 -2.13 36.40
N ALA A 67 -5.53 -3.18 35.83
CA ALA A 67 -6.54 -4.00 36.51
C ALA A 67 -5.94 -4.73 37.73
N ASN A 68 -4.70 -5.19 37.61
CA ASN A 68 -3.91 -5.78 38.70
C ASN A 68 -3.37 -4.76 39.70
N LYS A 69 -3.71 -3.47 39.53
CA LYS A 69 -3.26 -2.34 40.38
C LYS A 69 -1.74 -2.14 40.36
N ASP A 70 -1.03 -2.65 39.35
CA ASP A 70 0.38 -2.39 39.12
C ASP A 70 0.59 -1.04 38.42
N TYR A 71 0.22 0.03 39.12
CA TYR A 71 0.27 1.39 38.57
C TYR A 71 1.70 1.83 38.21
N LYS A 72 2.70 1.29 38.92
CA LYS A 72 4.12 1.59 38.64
C LYS A 72 4.55 0.99 37.31
N ALA A 73 4.18 -0.27 37.03
CA ALA A 73 4.44 -0.88 35.73
C ALA A 73 3.72 -0.12 34.60
N VAL A 74 2.46 0.28 34.83
CA VAL A 74 1.70 1.06 33.84
C VAL A 74 2.42 2.37 33.52
N VAL A 75 2.78 3.18 34.53
CA VAL A 75 3.46 4.47 34.31
C VAL A 75 4.83 4.27 33.65
N ALA A 76 5.58 3.23 34.01
CA ALA A 76 6.88 2.94 33.40
C ALA A 76 6.78 2.52 31.93
N ALA A 77 5.76 1.72 31.59
CA ALA A 77 5.56 1.21 30.23
C ALA A 77 4.81 2.20 29.33
N ALA A 78 4.00 3.10 29.89
CA ALA A 78 3.16 4.05 29.14
C ALA A 78 3.95 4.86 28.10
N THR A 79 5.14 5.37 28.44
CA THR A 79 5.98 6.13 27.50
C THR A 79 6.39 5.30 26.28
N SER A 80 6.74 4.03 26.50
CA SER A 80 7.12 3.11 25.42
C SER A 80 5.93 2.80 24.50
N VAL A 81 4.76 2.54 25.10
CA VAL A 81 3.53 2.26 24.32
C VAL A 81 3.05 3.50 23.57
N SER A 82 3.12 4.68 24.17
CA SER A 82 2.84 5.94 23.47
C SER A 82 3.78 6.15 22.28
N ALA A 83 5.08 5.83 22.43
CA ALA A 83 6.03 5.90 21.32
C ALA A 83 5.69 4.90 20.20
N GLN A 84 5.21 3.69 20.53
CA GLN A 84 4.71 2.73 19.55
C GLN A 84 3.49 3.25 18.78
N VAL A 85 2.54 3.90 19.45
CA VAL A 85 1.38 4.52 18.79
C VAL A 85 1.81 5.68 17.87
N SER A 86 2.79 6.48 18.27
CA SER A 86 3.36 7.52 17.40
C SER A 86 4.09 6.94 16.18
N ALA A 87 4.83 5.84 16.37
CA ALA A 87 5.47 5.13 15.27
C ALA A 87 4.43 4.52 14.31
N LEU A 88 3.32 3.98 14.83
CA LEU A 88 2.19 3.51 14.03
C LEU A 88 1.62 4.63 13.14
N GLN A 89 1.35 5.81 13.71
CA GLN A 89 0.92 6.99 12.93
C GLN A 89 1.91 7.31 11.81
N GLN A 90 3.22 7.33 12.11
CA GLN A 90 4.24 7.60 11.11
C GLN A 90 4.27 6.54 9.99
N THR A 91 4.07 5.27 10.31
CA THR A 91 3.95 4.18 9.33
C THR A 91 2.73 4.36 8.45
N ILE A 92 1.59 4.73 9.04
CA ILE A 92 0.35 5.03 8.30
C ILE A 92 0.60 6.17 7.30
N ASP A 93 1.16 7.29 7.76
CA ASP A 93 1.42 8.43 6.90
C ASP A 93 2.38 8.08 5.76
N THR A 94 3.49 7.41 6.09
CA THR A 94 4.48 6.95 5.09
C THR A 94 3.82 6.07 4.02
N ARG A 95 3.08 5.04 4.42
CA ARG A 95 2.49 4.08 3.48
C ARG A 95 1.33 4.69 2.69
N ARG A 96 0.59 5.65 3.25
CA ARG A 96 -0.42 6.43 2.52
C ARG A 96 0.25 7.26 1.43
N ASP A 97 1.32 7.98 1.77
CA ASP A 97 2.04 8.84 0.83
C ASP A 97 2.70 7.99 -0.29
N GLU A 98 3.27 6.82 0.05
CA GLU A 98 3.78 5.86 -0.92
C GLU A 98 2.70 5.35 -1.88
N MET A 99 1.50 5.06 -1.36
CA MET A 99 0.36 4.62 -2.17
C MET A 99 -0.11 5.74 -3.12
N GLU A 100 -0.19 6.98 -2.65
CA GLU A 100 -0.56 8.13 -3.48
C GLU A 100 0.49 8.37 -4.59
N ALA A 101 1.77 8.26 -4.25
CA ALA A 101 2.86 8.35 -5.23
C ALA A 101 2.77 7.21 -6.27
N ALA A 102 2.50 5.98 -5.84
CA ALA A 102 2.33 4.84 -6.73
C ALA A 102 1.13 5.01 -7.68
N ILE A 103 -0.01 5.48 -7.16
CA ILE A 103 -1.20 5.78 -7.99
C ILE A 103 -0.90 6.89 -9.00
N SER A 104 -0.18 7.93 -8.60
CA SER A 104 0.21 9.02 -9.49
C SER A 104 1.13 8.54 -10.61
N ALA A 105 2.16 7.76 -10.27
CA ALA A 105 3.03 7.12 -11.25
C ALA A 105 2.26 6.17 -12.18
N ALA A 106 1.29 5.43 -11.67
CA ALA A 106 0.43 4.57 -12.48
C ALA A 106 -0.41 5.39 -13.49
N LYS A 107 -0.95 6.54 -13.10
CA LYS A 107 -1.68 7.42 -14.06
C LYS A 107 -0.78 7.94 -15.18
N GLU A 108 0.46 8.26 -14.88
CA GLU A 108 1.45 8.66 -15.91
C GLU A 108 1.76 7.49 -16.85
N GLN A 109 2.04 6.29 -16.29
CA GLN A 109 2.29 5.09 -17.08
C GLN A 109 1.10 4.69 -17.95
N TRP A 110 -0.12 4.82 -17.42
CA TRP A 110 -1.35 4.60 -18.18
C TRP A 110 -1.44 5.49 -19.41
N THR A 111 -1.04 6.75 -19.31
CA THR A 111 -1.06 7.69 -20.46
C THR A 111 -0.16 7.18 -21.59
N ALA A 112 1.02 6.64 -21.27
CA ALA A 112 1.90 6.03 -22.27
C ALA A 112 1.32 4.73 -22.84
N LEU A 113 0.84 3.83 -21.97
CA LEU A 113 0.29 2.53 -22.37
C LEU A 113 -0.98 2.68 -23.24
N SER A 114 -1.84 3.66 -22.93
CA SER A 114 -3.06 3.95 -23.69
C SER A 114 -2.81 4.55 -25.07
N ALA A 115 -1.62 5.12 -25.30
CA ALA A 115 -1.18 5.48 -26.65
C ALA A 115 -0.61 4.27 -27.42
N ASP A 116 0.17 3.41 -26.76
CA ASP A 116 0.92 2.33 -27.41
C ASP A 116 0.07 1.09 -27.70
N VAL A 117 -0.65 0.58 -26.69
CA VAL A 117 -1.30 -0.74 -26.74
C VAL A 117 -2.39 -0.80 -27.81
N PRO A 118 -3.28 0.19 -27.97
CA PRO A 118 -4.30 0.17 -29.04
C PRO A 118 -3.69 0.12 -30.45
N ASN A 119 -2.57 0.83 -30.67
CA ASN A 119 -1.87 0.84 -31.95
C ASN A 119 -1.26 -0.53 -32.27
N MET A 120 -0.60 -1.12 -31.27
CA MET A 120 -0.06 -2.47 -31.38
C MET A 120 -1.14 -3.51 -31.64
N LEU A 121 -2.27 -3.43 -30.91
CA LEU A 121 -3.43 -4.28 -31.09
C LEU A 121 -3.97 -4.21 -32.53
N SER A 122 -4.10 -2.99 -33.07
CA SER A 122 -4.55 -2.75 -34.44
C SER A 122 -3.60 -3.34 -35.48
N ALA A 123 -2.29 -3.19 -35.28
CA ALA A 123 -1.26 -3.74 -36.17
C ALA A 123 -1.32 -5.27 -36.21
N ILE A 124 -1.37 -5.93 -35.04
CA ILE A 124 -1.48 -7.40 -34.94
C ILE A 124 -2.78 -7.88 -35.59
N GLN A 125 -3.91 -7.24 -35.30
CA GLN A 125 -5.19 -7.60 -35.90
C GLN A 125 -5.17 -7.48 -37.43
N THR A 126 -4.58 -6.42 -37.96
CA THR A 126 -4.43 -6.21 -39.41
C THR A 126 -3.57 -7.30 -40.05
N ARG A 127 -2.45 -7.66 -39.40
CA ARG A 127 -1.56 -8.72 -39.89
C ARG A 127 -2.25 -10.07 -39.91
N ILE A 128 -2.92 -10.44 -38.82
CA ILE A 128 -3.68 -11.70 -38.72
C ILE A 128 -4.81 -11.74 -39.74
N GLY A 129 -5.54 -10.64 -39.92
CA GLY A 129 -6.60 -10.54 -40.92
C GLY A 129 -6.09 -10.70 -42.34
N THR A 130 -4.91 -10.15 -42.65
CA THR A 130 -4.26 -10.30 -43.96
C THR A 130 -3.84 -11.74 -44.21
N LEU A 131 -3.15 -12.36 -43.25
CA LEU A 131 -2.71 -13.76 -43.33
C LEU A 131 -3.90 -14.73 -43.44
N SER A 132 -5.00 -14.44 -42.74
CA SER A 132 -6.23 -15.25 -42.78
C SER A 132 -6.90 -15.29 -44.15
N LYS A 133 -6.70 -14.24 -44.98
CA LYS A 133 -7.28 -14.15 -46.33
C LYS A 133 -6.42 -14.82 -47.40
N MET A 134 -5.19 -15.21 -47.08
CA MET A 134 -4.28 -15.84 -48.04
C MET A 134 -4.66 -17.30 -48.26
N ARG A 135 -4.63 -17.76 -49.52
CA ARG A 135 -4.88 -19.18 -49.86
C ARG A 135 -3.84 -20.13 -49.25
N THR A 136 -2.62 -19.64 -49.06
CA THR A 136 -1.49 -20.36 -48.44
C THR A 136 -0.68 -19.36 -47.62
N LEU A 137 -0.29 -19.73 -46.40
CA LEU A 137 0.54 -18.88 -45.54
C LEU A 137 1.91 -18.61 -46.19
N PRO A 138 2.51 -17.41 -45.96
CA PRO A 138 3.89 -17.13 -46.35
C PRO A 138 4.86 -18.17 -45.80
N ARG A 139 5.94 -18.49 -46.52
CA ARG A 139 6.90 -19.53 -46.11
C ARG A 139 7.55 -19.29 -44.74
N ASN A 140 7.62 -18.04 -44.30
CA ASN A 140 8.17 -17.64 -43.00
C ASN A 140 7.14 -17.67 -41.85
N VAL A 141 5.88 -18.04 -42.13
CA VAL A 141 4.81 -18.16 -41.12
C VAL A 141 4.41 -19.63 -41.01
N SER A 142 4.66 -20.25 -39.86
CA SER A 142 4.15 -21.59 -39.56
C SER A 142 2.70 -21.52 -39.06
N SER A 143 1.94 -22.61 -39.22
CA SER A 143 0.58 -22.70 -38.67
C SER A 143 0.57 -22.54 -37.15
N ALA A 144 1.61 -23.03 -36.46
CA ALA A 144 1.76 -22.87 -35.01
C ALA A 144 1.97 -21.40 -34.61
N ASN A 145 2.88 -20.68 -35.29
CA ASN A 145 3.10 -19.26 -35.01
C ASN A 145 1.86 -18.43 -35.32
N PHE A 146 1.13 -18.78 -36.38
CA PHE A 146 -0.11 -18.10 -36.73
C PHE A 146 -1.23 -18.35 -35.70
N GLN A 147 -1.31 -19.55 -35.14
CA GLN A 147 -2.26 -19.83 -34.05
C GLN A 147 -1.86 -19.10 -32.77
N ASN A 148 -0.58 -19.16 -32.37
CA ASN A 148 -0.06 -18.44 -31.22
C ASN A 148 -0.31 -16.92 -31.33
N ALA A 149 -0.20 -16.36 -32.54
CA ALA A 149 -0.53 -14.97 -32.79
C ALA A 149 -2.02 -14.65 -32.57
N LYS A 150 -2.93 -15.56 -32.95
CA LYS A 150 -4.37 -15.39 -32.69
C LYS A 150 -4.71 -15.46 -31.21
N ASP A 151 -4.15 -16.45 -30.52
CA ASP A 151 -4.37 -16.64 -29.09
C ASP A 151 -3.79 -15.44 -28.30
N GLY A 152 -2.61 -14.98 -28.72
CA GLY A 152 -1.99 -13.76 -28.20
C GLY A 152 -2.84 -12.51 -28.47
N LEU A 153 -3.42 -12.37 -29.68
CA LEU A 153 -4.34 -11.28 -29.99
C LEU A 153 -5.57 -11.29 -29.06
N GLU A 154 -6.15 -12.46 -28.77
CA GLU A 154 -7.27 -12.60 -27.86
C GLU A 154 -6.89 -12.19 -26.43
N PHE A 155 -5.74 -12.66 -25.94
CA PHE A 155 -5.21 -12.24 -24.64
C PHE A 155 -5.03 -10.72 -24.57
N ILE A 156 -4.38 -10.10 -25.56
CA ILE A 156 -4.14 -8.65 -25.58
C ILE A 156 -5.48 -7.89 -25.53
N LYS A 157 -6.51 -8.34 -26.27
CA LYS A 157 -7.83 -7.73 -26.26
C LYS A 157 -8.48 -7.78 -24.88
N ASN A 158 -8.47 -8.95 -24.26
CA ASN A 158 -9.09 -9.16 -22.95
C ASN A 158 -8.35 -8.35 -21.88
N SER A 159 -7.02 -8.46 -21.81
CA SER A 159 -6.21 -7.71 -20.85
C SER A 159 -6.33 -6.20 -21.05
N TRP A 160 -6.38 -5.70 -22.30
CA TRP A 160 -6.57 -4.28 -22.56
C TRP A 160 -7.97 -3.78 -22.14
N ALA A 161 -9.02 -4.59 -22.38
CA ALA A 161 -10.37 -4.26 -21.96
C ALA A 161 -10.51 -4.21 -20.44
N GLU A 162 -9.97 -5.21 -19.73
CA GLU A 162 -9.93 -5.23 -18.27
C GLU A 162 -9.11 -4.08 -17.70
N ALA A 163 -7.96 -3.78 -18.30
CA ALA A 163 -7.12 -2.67 -17.89
C ALA A 163 -7.85 -1.31 -18.00
N THR A 164 -8.60 -1.11 -19.09
CA THR A 164 -9.41 0.09 -19.29
C THR A 164 -10.53 0.18 -18.26
N ALA A 165 -11.21 -0.93 -17.99
CA ALA A 165 -12.27 -0.98 -16.98
C ALA A 165 -11.74 -0.67 -15.57
N ASP A 166 -10.57 -1.21 -15.21
CA ASP A 166 -9.91 -0.90 -13.93
C ASP A 166 -9.53 0.58 -13.84
N PHE A 167 -8.99 1.15 -14.92
CA PHE A 167 -8.60 2.55 -14.93
C PHE A 167 -9.80 3.48 -14.75
N ASP A 168 -10.90 3.20 -15.47
CA ASP A 168 -12.16 3.94 -15.37
C ASP A 168 -12.81 3.82 -13.98
N ALA A 169 -12.59 2.69 -13.29
CA ALA A 169 -13.01 2.47 -11.91
C ALA A 169 -12.10 3.14 -10.87
N GLY A 170 -10.99 3.76 -11.28
CA GLY A 170 -10.01 4.40 -10.40
C GLY A 170 -8.91 3.47 -9.88
N ASN A 171 -8.88 2.21 -10.32
CA ASN A 171 -7.90 1.19 -9.93
C ASN A 171 -6.64 1.29 -10.80
N ALA A 172 -5.96 2.44 -10.75
CA ALA A 172 -4.85 2.76 -11.66
C ALA A 172 -3.69 1.76 -11.62
N LEU A 173 -3.38 1.19 -10.44
CA LEU A 173 -2.30 0.20 -10.29
C LEU A 173 -2.60 -1.10 -11.04
N ASP A 174 -3.81 -1.64 -10.86
CA ASP A 174 -4.26 -2.86 -11.54
C ASP A 174 -4.37 -2.64 -13.05
N ALA A 175 -4.89 -1.48 -13.44
CA ALA A 175 -4.99 -1.08 -14.83
C ALA A 175 -3.63 -1.08 -15.54
N VAL A 176 -2.63 -0.45 -14.95
CA VAL A 176 -1.27 -0.40 -15.51
C VAL A 176 -0.65 -1.80 -15.57
N SER A 177 -0.83 -2.62 -14.53
CA SER A 177 -0.32 -4.00 -14.52
C SER A 177 -0.88 -4.81 -15.70
N LYS A 178 -2.21 -4.76 -15.92
CA LYS A 178 -2.87 -5.46 -17.02
C LYS A 178 -2.52 -4.89 -18.39
N ALA A 179 -2.43 -3.56 -18.51
CA ALA A 179 -2.01 -2.92 -19.75
C ALA A 179 -0.56 -3.24 -20.11
N GLN A 180 0.34 -3.33 -19.13
CA GLN A 180 1.71 -3.77 -19.36
C GLN A 180 1.76 -5.23 -19.80
N ALA A 181 0.96 -6.12 -19.20
CA ALA A 181 0.85 -7.51 -19.65
C ALA A 181 0.35 -7.60 -21.10
N ALA A 182 -0.61 -6.75 -21.50
CA ALA A 182 -1.06 -6.64 -22.88
C ALA A 182 0.07 -6.15 -23.81
N LYS A 183 0.84 -5.14 -23.40
CA LYS A 183 2.00 -4.62 -24.13
C LYS A 183 3.07 -5.70 -24.35
N ASP A 184 3.41 -6.43 -23.30
CA ASP A 184 4.42 -7.49 -23.33
C ASP A 184 3.99 -8.62 -24.25
N LYS A 185 2.74 -9.09 -24.15
CA LYS A 185 2.21 -10.12 -25.05
C LYS A 185 2.18 -9.65 -26.50
N GLY A 186 1.84 -8.39 -26.77
CA GLY A 186 1.88 -7.89 -28.14
C GLY A 186 3.28 -7.79 -28.71
N THR A 187 4.28 -7.45 -27.88
CA THR A 187 5.70 -7.49 -28.28
C THR A 187 6.14 -8.92 -28.61
N GLU A 188 5.75 -9.89 -27.78
CA GLU A 188 5.99 -11.31 -28.04
C GLU A 188 5.37 -11.75 -29.38
N VAL A 189 4.09 -11.40 -29.61
CA VAL A 189 3.39 -11.76 -30.85
C VAL A 189 4.06 -11.14 -32.08
N LEU A 190 4.48 -9.87 -32.02
CA LEU A 190 5.17 -9.19 -33.13
C LEU A 190 6.56 -9.76 -33.41
N SER A 191 7.18 -10.41 -32.42
CA SER A 191 8.47 -11.09 -32.58
C SER A 191 8.36 -12.47 -33.25
N LEU A 192 7.15 -13.03 -33.36
CA LEU A 192 6.95 -14.32 -34.02
C LEU A 192 7.33 -14.23 -35.51
N PRO A 193 8.00 -15.24 -36.09
CA PRO A 193 8.35 -15.26 -37.50
C PRO A 193 7.15 -14.97 -38.42
N GLY A 194 7.28 -13.88 -39.20
CA GLY A 194 6.29 -13.42 -40.17
C GLY A 194 5.09 -12.65 -39.58
N MET A 195 5.17 -12.24 -38.31
CA MET A 195 4.19 -11.34 -37.66
C MET A 195 4.57 -9.85 -37.69
N SER A 196 5.84 -9.55 -37.95
CA SER A 196 6.36 -8.19 -38.16
C SER A 196 6.02 -7.63 -39.54
#